data_AF-A0AAU1K2B2-F1
#
_entry.id   AF-A0AAU1K2B2-F1
#
_cell.length_a   1.000
_cell.length_b   1.000
_cell.length_c   1.000
_cell.angle_alpha   90.00
_cell.angle_beta   90.00
_cell.angle_gamma   90.00
#
_symmetry.space_group_name_H-M   'P 1'
#
loop_
_entity.id
_entity.type
_entity.pdbx_description
1 polymer ?
#
loop_
_entity_poly.entity_id
_entity_poly.type
_entity_poly.pdbx_seq_one_letter_code
_entity_poly.pdbx_strand_id
1 'polypeptide(L)'
;MATYAELLDVYLREPSPESLRALREAILEAPNFRPDLEITEMIAPMMSVGDYAGAIAAVHGLMPGAIFSPSAHAALADAQRGLGNVEQAQRESILAQSALDSIISTGEGTESEPWSVLRTSDAYDVVLASGKTPRSQVAVGKLDRIVCTDSTVWFFDTSNDFARA
;
A
#
# COMPACT_ATOMS: atom_id res chain seq x y z
N MET A 1 13.66 5.80 20.48
CA MET A 1 13.11 5.11 19.30
C MET A 1 12.60 6.17 18.35
N ALA A 2 12.91 6.06 17.05
CA ALA A 2 12.31 6.94 16.06
C ALA A 2 10.81 6.69 15.99
N THR A 3 10.02 7.74 15.81
CA THR A 3 8.58 7.67 15.54
C THR A 3 8.33 7.23 14.10
N TYR A 4 7.14 6.74 13.81
CA TYR A 4 6.73 6.39 12.44
C TYR A 4 6.81 7.57 11.48
N ALA A 5 6.49 8.77 11.96
CA ALA A 5 6.59 10.01 11.18
C ALA A 5 8.04 10.34 10.82
N GLU A 6 8.98 10.12 11.75
CA GLU A 6 10.42 10.31 11.48
C GLU A 6 10.94 9.28 10.49
N LEU A 7 10.54 8.01 10.62
CA LEU A 7 10.93 6.96 9.66
C LEU A 7 10.37 7.22 8.26
N LEU A 8 9.11 7.65 8.16
CA LEU A 8 8.49 8.06 6.89
C LEU A 8 9.21 9.27 6.29
N ASP A 9 9.51 10.29 7.09
CA ASP A 9 10.20 11.49 6.62
C ASP A 9 11.62 11.18 6.11
N VAL A 10 12.36 10.30 6.80
CA VAL A 10 13.66 9.80 6.33
C VAL A 10 13.51 9.08 4.99
N TYR A 11 12.58 8.13 4.89
CA TYR A 11 12.34 7.39 3.65
C TYR A 11 11.95 8.30 2.48
N LEU A 12 11.06 9.27 2.71
CA LEU A 12 10.60 10.18 1.66
C LEU A 12 11.69 11.16 1.19
N ARG A 13 12.65 11.50 2.05
CA ARG A 13 13.79 12.39 1.69
C ARG A 13 14.94 11.62 1.03
N GLU A 14 15.22 10.43 1.53
CA GLU A 14 16.32 9.58 1.07
C GLU A 14 15.83 8.13 0.96
N PRO A 15 15.09 7.81 -0.12
CA PRO A 15 14.63 6.45 -0.36
C PRO A 15 15.83 5.54 -0.60
N SER A 16 16.02 4.56 0.28
CA SER A 16 17.06 3.54 0.18
C SER A 16 16.52 2.20 0.70
N PRO A 17 17.17 1.09 0.35
CA PRO A 17 16.92 -0.22 0.96
C PRO A 17 16.83 -0.17 2.49
N GLU A 18 17.78 0.51 3.13
CA GLU A 18 17.88 0.59 4.58
C GLU A 18 16.77 1.44 5.21
N SER A 19 16.44 2.60 4.61
CA SER A 19 15.36 3.45 5.12
C SER A 19 14.00 2.80 4.91
N LEU A 20 13.81 2.10 3.79
CA LEU A 20 12.62 1.31 3.52
C LEU A 20 12.45 0.16 4.52
N ARG A 21 13.50 -0.66 4.72
CA ARG A 21 13.48 -1.79 5.65
C ARG A 21 13.15 -1.34 7.07
N ALA A 22 13.79 -0.29 7.57
CA ALA A 22 13.52 0.22 8.92
C ALA A 22 12.06 0.66 9.11
N LEU A 23 11.47 1.30 8.10
CA LEU A 23 10.07 1.71 8.14
C LEU A 23 9.12 0.51 8.06
N ARG A 24 9.39 -0.46 7.18
CA ARG A 24 8.58 -1.68 7.06
C ARG A 24 8.60 -2.52 8.34
N GLU A 25 9.77 -2.70 8.95
CA GLU A 25 9.92 -3.36 10.25
C GLU A 25 9.08 -2.66 11.33
N ALA A 26 9.14 -1.33 11.41
CA ALA A 26 8.32 -0.57 12.35
C ALA A 26 6.82 -0.76 12.09
N ILE A 27 6.37 -0.75 10.84
CA ILE A 27 4.97 -0.93 10.46
C ILE A 27 4.46 -2.32 10.85
N LEU A 28 5.23 -3.38 10.64
CA LEU A 28 4.83 -4.75 11.02
C LEU A 28 4.63 -4.90 12.53
N GLU A 29 5.40 -4.17 13.33
CA GLU A 29 5.29 -4.15 14.80
C GLU A 29 4.19 -3.20 15.31
N ALA A 30 3.50 -2.47 14.42
CA ALA A 30 2.45 -1.55 14.83
C ALA A 30 1.23 -2.31 15.38
N PRO A 31 0.66 -1.94 16.55
CA PRO A 31 -0.49 -2.62 17.14
C PRO A 31 -1.75 -2.67 16.27
N ASN A 32 -1.85 -1.77 15.28
CA ASN A 32 -2.94 -1.71 14.32
C ASN A 32 -2.54 -2.15 12.91
N PHE A 33 -1.38 -2.78 12.74
CA PHE A 33 -1.08 -3.50 11.51
C PHE A 33 -2.07 -4.65 11.31
N ARG A 34 -2.66 -4.68 10.12
CA ARG A 34 -3.60 -5.72 9.69
C ARG A 34 -3.12 -6.32 8.37
N PRO A 35 -2.76 -7.62 8.33
CA PRO A 35 -2.30 -8.27 7.10
C PRO A 35 -3.44 -8.52 6.10
N ASP A 36 -4.68 -8.58 6.58
CA ASP A 36 -5.93 -8.80 5.85
C ASP A 36 -6.68 -7.49 5.57
N LEU A 37 -5.96 -6.37 5.51
CA LEU A 37 -6.57 -5.06 5.33
C LEU A 37 -7.07 -4.86 3.89
N GLU A 38 -8.39 -4.74 3.76
CA GLU A 38 -9.08 -4.37 2.52
C GLU A 38 -9.72 -2.98 2.68
N ILE A 39 -8.96 -1.92 2.39
CA ILE A 39 -9.39 -0.52 2.61
C ILE A 39 -10.67 -0.21 1.85
N THR A 40 -10.70 -0.52 0.55
CA THR A 40 -11.81 -0.14 -0.33
C THR A 40 -13.13 -0.74 0.14
N GLU A 41 -13.12 -2.02 0.56
CA GLU A 41 -14.31 -2.68 1.11
C GLU A 41 -14.72 -2.07 2.46
N MET A 42 -13.75 -1.79 3.33
CA MET A 42 -13.99 -1.23 4.66
C MET A 42 -14.71 0.13 4.59
N ILE A 43 -14.32 1.00 3.65
CA ILE A 43 -14.86 2.37 3.58
C ILE A 43 -16.01 2.54 2.59
N ALA A 44 -16.26 1.57 1.69
CA ALA A 44 -17.29 1.67 0.67
C ALA A 44 -18.68 2.09 1.21
N PRO A 45 -19.17 1.56 2.36
CA PRO A 45 -20.46 1.99 2.90
C PRO A 45 -20.50 3.49 3.23
N MET A 46 -19.45 4.03 3.84
CA MET A 46 -19.34 5.45 4.21
C MET A 46 -19.25 6.33 2.96
N MET A 47 -18.42 5.96 2.00
CA MET A 47 -18.28 6.68 0.72
C MET A 47 -19.61 6.73 -0.05
N SER A 48 -20.38 5.63 -0.05
CA SER A 48 -21.64 5.53 -0.81
C SER A 48 -22.74 6.49 -0.32
N VAL A 49 -22.72 6.89 0.95
CA VAL A 49 -23.68 7.82 1.54
C VAL A 49 -23.10 9.22 1.75
N GLY A 50 -21.88 9.48 1.27
CA GLY A 50 -21.19 10.76 1.42
C GLY A 50 -20.64 11.03 2.82
N ASP A 51 -20.51 10.00 3.68
CA ASP A 51 -19.85 10.11 4.98
C ASP A 51 -18.32 10.10 4.84
N TYR A 52 -17.79 11.12 4.15
CA TYR A 52 -16.37 11.25 3.90
C TYR A 52 -15.56 11.48 5.18
N ALA A 53 -16.15 12.17 6.16
CA ALA A 53 -15.50 12.40 7.46
C ALA A 53 -15.35 11.09 8.24
N GLY A 54 -16.37 10.23 8.24
CA GLY A 54 -16.29 8.89 8.80
C GLY A 54 -15.24 8.02 8.11
N ALA A 55 -15.18 8.06 6.77
CA ALA A 55 -14.17 7.34 6.01
C ALA A 55 -12.74 7.78 6.38
N ILE A 56 -12.48 9.08 6.47
CA ILE A 56 -11.18 9.63 6.91
C ILE A 56 -10.84 9.16 8.32
N ALA A 57 -11.78 9.26 9.27
CA ALA A 57 -11.56 8.83 10.65
C ALA A 57 -11.25 7.33 10.74
N ALA A 58 -11.96 6.51 9.97
CA ALA A 58 -11.74 5.07 9.91
C ALA A 58 -10.33 4.72 9.40
N VAL A 59 -9.88 5.34 8.30
CA VAL A 59 -8.54 5.10 7.75
C VAL A 59 -7.44 5.63 8.67
N HIS A 60 -7.61 6.83 9.25
CA HIS A 60 -6.65 7.34 10.23
C HIS A 60 -6.52 6.45 11.47
N GLY A 61 -7.58 5.76 11.89
CA GLY A 61 -7.54 4.78 12.98
C GLY A 61 -6.63 3.57 12.70
N LEU A 62 -6.29 3.32 11.43
CA LEU A 62 -5.36 2.27 11.01
C LEU A 62 -3.91 2.75 10.94
N MET A 63 -3.64 4.04 11.15
CA MET A 63 -2.28 4.58 11.17
C MET A 63 -1.62 4.34 12.53
N PRO A 64 -0.34 3.91 12.56
CA PRO A 64 0.60 3.85 11.45
C PRO A 64 0.60 2.51 10.68
N GLY A 65 -0.14 1.49 11.13
CA GLY A 65 -0.18 0.19 10.47
C GLY A 65 -0.47 0.23 8.97
N ALA A 66 -1.29 1.18 8.49
CA ALA A 66 -1.66 1.35 7.09
C ALA A 66 -0.80 2.37 6.31
N ILE A 67 0.27 2.92 6.87
CA ILE A 67 1.03 4.05 6.27
C ILE A 67 1.71 3.72 4.92
N PHE A 68 1.89 2.43 4.61
CA PHE A 68 2.42 1.94 3.34
C PHE A 68 1.38 1.19 2.49
N SER A 69 0.10 1.36 2.79
CA SER A 69 -0.97 0.86 1.93
C SER A 69 -1.31 1.93 0.88
N PRO A 70 -1.09 1.68 -0.42
CA PRO A 70 -1.48 2.62 -1.47
C PRO A 70 -2.98 2.94 -1.43
N SER A 71 -3.82 1.91 -1.29
CA SER A 71 -5.27 2.05 -1.19
C SER A 71 -5.71 2.86 0.04
N ALA A 72 -5.01 2.80 1.18
CA ALA A 72 -5.31 3.66 2.34
C ALA A 72 -5.18 5.15 1.99
N HIS A 73 -4.09 5.53 1.33
CA HIS A 73 -3.85 6.90 0.92
C HIS A 73 -4.77 7.33 -0.24
N ALA A 74 -5.05 6.45 -1.20
CA ALA A 74 -6.01 6.73 -2.26
C ALA A 74 -7.43 6.99 -1.71
N ALA A 75 -7.86 6.17 -0.75
CA ALA A 75 -9.12 6.33 -0.02
C ALA A 75 -9.20 7.68 0.73
N LEU A 76 -8.13 8.07 1.43
CA LEU A 76 -8.05 9.37 2.08
C LEU A 76 -8.14 10.50 1.05
N ALA A 77 -7.44 10.38 -0.09
CA ALA A 77 -7.51 11.37 -1.16
C ALA A 77 -8.94 11.55 -1.68
N ASP A 78 -9.65 10.47 -1.95
CA ASP A 78 -11.03 10.51 -2.45
C ASP A 78 -12.02 11.07 -1.43
N ALA A 79 -11.90 10.69 -0.16
CA ALA A 79 -12.74 11.24 0.90
C ALA A 79 -12.46 12.75 1.10
N GLN A 80 -11.19 13.18 1.04
CA GLN A 80 -10.85 14.61 1.10
C GLN A 80 -11.41 15.40 -0.09
N ARG A 81 -11.39 14.83 -1.30
CA ARG A 81 -12.08 15.44 -2.47
C ARG A 81 -13.58 15.57 -2.23
N GLY A 82 -14.21 14.55 -1.65
CA GLY A 82 -15.63 14.56 -1.27
C GLY A 82 -16.01 15.70 -0.32
N LEU A 83 -15.08 16.12 0.55
CA LEU A 83 -15.24 17.28 1.45
C LEU A 83 -14.82 18.61 0.83
N GLY A 84 -14.31 18.63 -0.41
CA GLY A 84 -13.76 19.83 -1.06
C GLY A 84 -12.35 20.22 -0.60
N ASN A 85 -11.66 19.36 0.17
CA ASN A 85 -10.32 19.61 0.72
C ASN A 85 -9.22 19.23 -0.30
N VAL A 86 -9.15 19.95 -1.41
CA VAL A 86 -8.29 19.63 -2.56
C VAL A 86 -6.80 19.49 -2.20
N GLU A 87 -6.29 20.36 -1.32
CA GLU A 87 -4.88 20.34 -0.93
C GLU A 87 -4.52 19.08 -0.12
N GLN A 88 -5.40 18.68 0.81
CA GLN A 88 -5.24 17.42 1.56
C GLN A 88 -5.33 16.22 0.61
N ALA A 89 -6.28 16.23 -0.32
CA ALA A 89 -6.41 15.16 -1.30
C ALA A 89 -5.15 14.99 -2.15
N GLN A 90 -4.50 16.10 -2.52
CA GLN A 90 -3.24 16.07 -3.26
C GLN A 90 -2.10 15.47 -2.43
N ARG A 91 -1.99 15.83 -1.14
CA ARG A 91 -1.01 15.23 -0.23
C ARG A 91 -1.17 13.71 -0.15
N GLU A 92 -2.40 13.25 0.06
CA GLU A 92 -2.70 11.82 0.13
C GLU A 92 -2.45 11.10 -1.20
N SER A 93 -2.71 11.75 -2.33
CA SER A 93 -2.38 11.18 -3.65
C SER A 93 -0.87 11.01 -3.85
N ILE A 94 -0.06 11.94 -3.33
CA ILE A 94 1.41 11.81 -3.35
C ILE A 94 1.84 10.64 -2.48
N LEU A 95 1.27 10.50 -1.27
CA LEU A 95 1.58 9.38 -0.38
C LEU A 95 1.16 8.02 -0.96
N ALA A 96 0.02 7.95 -1.66
CA ALA A 96 -0.41 6.75 -2.36
C ALA A 96 0.62 6.34 -3.43
N GLN A 97 1.13 7.31 -4.20
CA GLN A 97 2.18 7.06 -5.18
C GLN A 97 3.49 6.63 -4.50
N SER A 98 3.90 7.29 -3.42
CA SER A 98 5.11 6.90 -2.68
C SER A 98 5.01 5.48 -2.10
N ALA A 99 3.82 5.06 -1.65
CA ALA A 99 3.58 3.69 -1.20
C ALA A 99 3.72 2.68 -2.36
N LEU A 100 3.21 2.99 -3.55
CA LEU A 100 3.43 2.16 -4.76
C LEU A 100 4.90 2.09 -5.14
N ASP A 101 5.57 3.24 -5.20
CA ASP A 101 6.99 3.34 -5.56
C ASP A 101 7.84 2.53 -4.58
N SER A 102 7.46 2.47 -3.30
CA SER A 102 8.14 1.66 -2.29
C SER A 102 8.10 0.17 -2.62
N ILE A 103 6.98 -0.34 -3.16
CA ILE A 103 6.82 -1.73 -3.57
C ILE A 103 7.61 -1.99 -4.85
N ILE A 104 7.47 -1.11 -5.84
CA ILE A 104 8.15 -1.23 -7.13
C ILE A 104 9.67 -1.19 -6.96
N SER A 105 10.18 -0.43 -5.97
CA SER A 105 11.62 -0.30 -5.72
C SER A 105 12.30 -1.59 -5.25
N THR A 106 11.56 -2.64 -4.88
CA THR A 106 12.14 -3.87 -4.33
C THR A 106 12.48 -4.93 -5.39
N GLY A 107 12.19 -4.68 -6.67
CA GLY A 107 12.38 -5.66 -7.74
C GLY A 107 11.76 -5.26 -9.06
N GLU A 108 11.50 -6.24 -9.93
CA GLU A 108 11.01 -6.03 -11.30
C GLU A 108 9.65 -6.73 -11.55
N GLY A 109 9.05 -7.31 -10.50
CA GLY A 109 7.78 -8.05 -10.60
C GLY A 109 7.89 -9.39 -11.34
N THR A 110 9.11 -9.90 -11.56
CA THR A 110 9.38 -11.20 -12.18
C THR A 110 9.51 -12.30 -11.13
N GLU A 111 9.49 -13.58 -11.52
CA GLU A 111 9.64 -14.68 -10.55
C GLU A 111 11.00 -14.66 -9.82
N SER A 112 12.08 -14.27 -10.50
CA SER A 112 13.43 -14.16 -9.94
C SER A 112 13.62 -12.90 -9.08
N GLU A 113 12.93 -11.82 -9.44
CA GLU A 113 12.98 -10.50 -8.80
C GLU A 113 11.55 -10.00 -8.54
N PRO A 114 10.81 -10.64 -7.64
CA PRO A 114 9.42 -10.27 -7.34
C PRO A 114 9.38 -8.95 -6.58
N TRP A 115 8.27 -8.23 -6.70
CA TRP A 115 8.02 -7.09 -5.82
C TRP A 115 7.61 -7.56 -4.43
N SER A 116 8.09 -6.92 -3.37
CA SER A 116 7.78 -7.29 -1.99
C SER A 116 6.65 -6.40 -1.48
N VAL A 117 5.61 -7.00 -0.91
CA VAL A 117 4.44 -6.31 -0.37
C VAL A 117 4.25 -6.65 1.11
N LEU A 118 3.61 -5.76 1.87
CA LEU A 118 3.24 -6.05 3.27
C LEU A 118 1.89 -6.79 3.36
N ARG A 119 1.08 -6.68 2.31
CA ARG A 119 -0.26 -7.27 2.22
C ARG A 119 -0.53 -7.75 0.81
N THR A 120 -1.42 -8.72 0.70
CA THR A 120 -1.95 -9.17 -0.59
C THR A 120 -2.69 -8.04 -1.32
N SER A 121 -3.46 -7.21 -0.62
CA SER A 121 -4.17 -6.06 -1.22
C SER A 121 -3.23 -5.06 -1.88
N ASP A 122 -2.05 -4.81 -1.29
CA ASP A 122 -1.04 -3.92 -1.85
C ASP A 122 -0.50 -4.44 -3.22
N ALA A 123 -0.50 -5.77 -3.46
CA ALA A 123 -0.15 -6.33 -4.77
C ALA A 123 -1.20 -6.01 -5.85
N TYR A 124 -2.48 -6.01 -5.47
CA TYR A 124 -3.57 -5.60 -6.37
C TYR A 124 -3.48 -4.09 -6.68
N ASP A 125 -3.10 -3.26 -5.71
CA ASP A 125 -2.88 -1.83 -5.93
C ASP A 125 -1.83 -1.57 -7.01
N VAL A 126 -0.69 -2.29 -6.97
CA VAL A 126 0.33 -2.22 -8.04
C VAL A 126 -0.22 -2.66 -9.39
N VAL A 127 -1.02 -3.73 -9.42
CA VAL A 127 -1.60 -4.25 -10.65
C VAL A 127 -2.51 -3.21 -11.32
N LEU A 128 -3.39 -2.61 -10.53
CA LEU A 128 -4.36 -1.62 -10.98
C LEU A 128 -3.68 -0.31 -11.38
N ALA A 129 -2.70 0.16 -10.60
CA ALA A 129 -1.92 1.36 -10.91
C ALA A 129 -1.16 1.24 -12.23
N SER A 130 -0.75 0.01 -12.59
CA SER A 130 -0.08 -0.30 -13.86
C SER A 130 -1.05 -0.42 -15.04
N GLY A 131 -2.33 -0.09 -14.86
CA GLY A 131 -3.37 -0.13 -15.90
C GLY A 131 -3.75 -1.54 -16.34
N LYS A 132 -3.50 -2.56 -15.50
CA LYS A 132 -3.86 -3.95 -15.78
C LYS A 132 -5.10 -4.36 -14.99
N THR A 133 -5.74 -5.43 -15.45
CA THR A 133 -6.88 -6.03 -14.76
C THR A 133 -6.50 -7.43 -14.28
N PRO A 134 -6.50 -7.70 -12.96
CA PRO A 134 -6.23 -9.03 -12.44
C PRO A 134 -7.33 -10.00 -12.87
N ARG A 135 -6.94 -11.20 -13.29
CA ARG A 135 -7.86 -12.28 -13.68
C ARG A 135 -7.85 -13.42 -12.67
N SER A 136 -6.67 -13.76 -12.16
CA SER A 136 -6.50 -14.84 -11.19
C SER A 136 -5.23 -14.64 -10.38
N GLN A 137 -5.26 -15.15 -9.16
CA GLN A 137 -4.11 -15.21 -8.26
C GLN A 137 -3.88 -16.66 -7.83
N VAL A 138 -2.62 -17.07 -7.77
CA VAL A 138 -2.21 -18.41 -7.31
C VAL A 138 -0.95 -18.27 -6.46
N ALA A 139 -0.94 -18.91 -5.29
CA ALA A 139 0.26 -19.05 -4.48
C ALA A 139 1.25 -20.02 -5.15
N VAL A 140 2.50 -19.59 -5.29
CA VAL A 140 3.61 -20.36 -5.87
C VAL A 140 4.78 -20.32 -4.87
N GLY A 141 4.81 -21.30 -3.97
CA GLY A 141 5.76 -21.30 -2.85
C GLY A 141 5.48 -20.15 -1.89
N LYS A 142 6.43 -19.21 -1.75
CA LYS A 142 6.28 -17.98 -0.95
C LYS A 142 5.80 -16.77 -1.74
N LEU A 143 5.59 -16.93 -3.05
CA LEU A 143 5.20 -15.85 -3.95
C LEU A 143 3.71 -15.94 -4.26
N ASP A 144 3.10 -14.80 -4.47
CA ASP A 144 1.81 -14.67 -5.13
C ASP A 144 2.03 -14.36 -6.60
N ARG A 145 1.46 -15.20 -7.46
CA ARG A 145 1.44 -15.00 -8.90
C ARG A 145 0.09 -14.45 -9.33
N ILE A 146 0.07 -13.21 -9.82
CA ILE A 146 -1.13 -12.58 -10.40
C ILE A 146 -1.04 -12.65 -11.93
N VAL A 147 -2.07 -13.20 -12.54
CA VAL A 147 -2.24 -13.23 -14.01
C VAL A 147 -3.31 -12.22 -14.38
N CYS A 148 -2.97 -11.33 -15.31
CA CYS A 148 -3.86 -10.30 -15.82
C CYS A 148 -4.68 -10.79 -17.02
N THR A 149 -5.75 -10.06 -17.37
CA THR A 149 -6.61 -10.37 -18.52
C THR A 149 -5.87 -10.35 -19.87
N ASP A 150 -4.84 -9.52 -19.99
CA ASP A 150 -3.97 -9.42 -21.18
C ASP A 150 -2.82 -10.44 -21.18
N SER A 151 -2.85 -11.40 -20.25
CA SER A 151 -1.81 -12.43 -20.03
C SER A 151 -0.50 -11.93 -19.43
N THR A 152 -0.41 -10.66 -19.01
CA THR A 152 0.71 -10.20 -18.16
C THR A 152 0.74 -11.01 -16.88
N VAL A 153 1.93 -11.40 -16.42
CA VAL A 153 2.13 -12.15 -15.18
C VAL A 153 3.08 -11.37 -14.28
N TRP A 154 2.68 -11.17 -13.04
CA TRP A 154 3.51 -10.57 -12.01
C TRP A 154 3.63 -11.44 -10.78
N PHE A 155 4.77 -11.33 -10.12
CA PHE A 155 5.11 -12.07 -8.92
C PHE A 155 5.36 -11.10 -7.77
N PHE A 156 4.74 -11.42 -6.64
CA PHE A 156 4.83 -10.66 -5.41
C PHE A 156 5.34 -11.54 -4.28
N ASP A 157 6.35 -11.10 -3.54
CA ASP A 157 6.77 -11.73 -2.30
C ASP A 157 5.92 -11.17 -1.15
N THR A 158 5.06 -12.02 -0.60
CA THR A 158 4.20 -11.70 0.54
C THR A 158 4.82 -12.15 1.86
N SER A 159 6.05 -12.67 1.83
CA SER A 159 6.78 -12.95 3.06
C SER A 159 7.28 -11.65 3.67
N ASN A 160 7.13 -11.54 5.00
CA ASN A 160 7.66 -10.44 5.79
C ASN A 160 9.19 -10.55 6.02
N ASP A 161 9.90 -11.22 5.11
CA ASP A 161 11.35 -11.39 5.15
C ASP A 161 12.02 -10.34 4.26
N PHE A 162 12.48 -9.26 4.88
CA PHE A 162 13.12 -8.14 4.20
C PHE A 162 14.62 -8.35 3.93
N ALA A 163 15.14 -9.59 4.00
CA ALA A 163 16.56 -9.85 3.74
C ALA A 163 17.04 -9.46 2.32
N ARG A 164 16.12 -9.17 1.39
CA ARG A 164 16.41 -8.69 0.02
C ARG A 164 16.06 -7.20 -0.20
N ALA A 165 15.44 -6.53 0.78
CA ALA A 165 14.93 -5.17 0.66
C ALA A 165 15.89 -4.13 1.22
#